data_AF-A0A1Y2A9E5-F1
#
_entry.id   AF-A0A1Y2A9E5-F1
#
_cell.length_a   1.000
_cell.length_b   1.000
_cell.length_c   1.000
_cell.angle_alpha   90.00
_cell.angle_beta   90.00
_cell.angle_gamma   90.00
#
_symmetry.space_group_name_H-M   'P 1'
#
loop_
_entity.id
_entity.type
_entity.pdbx_description
1 polymer ?
#
loop_
_entity_poly.entity_id
_entity_poly.type
_entity_poly.pdbx_seq_one_letter_code
_entity_poly.pdbx_strand_id
1 'polypeptide(L)'
;MVHNATSNTTQLLPWGWSITPQDDHLLLCPSASRILGTFALVNALVTALSIPFGNRVFLNWLTHRRFFKNPDSVDHRWTWIITVGLQLSANALVGYIFQRSPGYNANFKIWELMLFFTVRPRLSWIALTVLGLYERSSTRRQRRLHKTENSKDQPIPDRPWGSAAKSQAFAEVALQIMALYVMGTTVHFGARHGYYKLKTTTYKSLPLSAHLMYSGAMFYLVSGCLIIFYELCGLLMEYGDETHESRNEEDEHSGSILLFVWVNLTCTWMASWIFWAGFVRLAGNQYCPPKLYAQGSIWGAFSLFGIAIGAGAA
;
A
#
# COMPACT_ATOMS: atom_id res chain seq x y z
N MET A 1 -14.34 -37.94 -7.71
CA MET A 1 -13.98 -38.15 -6.30
C MET A 1 -13.47 -36.82 -5.73
N VAL A 2 -14.37 -36.03 -5.13
CA VAL A 2 -14.05 -34.75 -4.50
C VAL A 2 -14.68 -34.79 -3.11
N HIS A 3 -14.07 -35.52 -2.18
CA HIS A 3 -14.46 -35.50 -0.77
C HIS A 3 -13.22 -35.73 0.10
N ASN A 4 -13.11 -34.95 1.19
CA ASN A 4 -12.08 -34.93 2.25
C ASN A 4 -10.93 -33.90 2.21
N ALA A 5 -10.97 -32.85 1.39
CA ALA A 5 -9.96 -31.78 1.44
C ALA A 5 -10.26 -30.63 2.46
N THR A 6 -11.46 -30.57 3.03
CA THR A 6 -11.91 -29.42 3.84
C THR A 6 -11.43 -29.42 5.29
N SER A 7 -11.02 -30.57 5.84
CA SER A 7 -10.59 -30.69 7.25
C SER A 7 -9.19 -30.13 7.54
N ASN A 8 -8.29 -30.08 6.54
CA ASN A 8 -6.89 -29.69 6.75
C ASN A 8 -6.60 -28.20 6.56
N THR A 9 -7.46 -27.44 5.87
CA THR A 9 -7.14 -26.06 5.46
C THR A 9 -7.16 -25.07 6.62
N THR A 10 -8.04 -25.27 7.60
CA THR A 10 -8.07 -24.46 8.84
C THR A 10 -6.77 -24.60 9.66
N GLN A 11 -6.07 -25.74 9.55
CA GLN A 11 -4.78 -25.94 10.21
C GLN A 11 -3.62 -25.21 9.53
N LEU A 12 -3.83 -24.67 8.33
CA LEU A 12 -2.81 -24.01 7.53
C LEU A 12 -2.94 -22.48 7.51
N LEU A 13 -4.00 -21.90 8.10
CA LEU A 13 -4.18 -20.46 8.19
C LEU A 13 -3.85 -19.97 9.61
N PRO A 14 -3.16 -18.82 9.75
CA PRO A 14 -2.79 -18.29 11.06
C PRO A 14 -3.96 -17.64 11.80
N TRP A 15 -5.13 -17.51 11.17
CA TRP A 15 -6.31 -16.85 11.72
C TRP A 15 -7.42 -17.87 11.99
N GLY A 16 -8.17 -17.65 13.08
CA GLY A 16 -9.35 -18.46 13.42
C GLY A 16 -10.66 -18.00 12.75
N TRP A 17 -10.60 -16.96 11.93
CA TRP A 17 -11.76 -16.41 11.24
C TRP A 17 -11.87 -16.90 9.80
N SER A 18 -13.08 -16.80 9.27
CA SER A 18 -13.49 -17.20 7.94
C SER A 18 -14.60 -16.28 7.44
N ILE A 19 -14.75 -16.22 6.12
CA ILE A 19 -15.84 -15.54 5.43
C ILE A 19 -16.41 -16.55 4.45
N THR A 20 -17.51 -17.20 4.79
CA THR A 20 -18.12 -18.25 3.97
C THR A 20 -19.56 -17.91 3.61
N PRO A 21 -20.11 -18.41 2.51
CA PRO A 21 -21.55 -18.35 2.30
C PRO A 21 -22.28 -19.20 3.35
N GLN A 22 -23.56 -18.88 3.60
CA GLN A 22 -24.46 -19.68 4.44
C GLN A 22 -24.95 -20.94 3.72
N ASP A 23 -25.14 -20.84 2.41
CA ASP A 23 -25.53 -21.95 1.54
C ASP A 23 -24.51 -22.06 0.39
N ASP A 24 -23.72 -23.12 0.43
CA ASP A 24 -22.65 -23.41 -0.54
C ASP A 24 -23.19 -23.64 -1.97
N HIS A 25 -24.47 -23.97 -2.13
CA HIS A 25 -25.06 -24.27 -3.43
C HIS A 25 -25.63 -23.03 -4.14
N LEU A 26 -25.99 -22.00 -3.39
CA LEU A 26 -26.65 -20.80 -3.93
C LEU A 26 -25.65 -19.66 -4.22
N LEU A 27 -24.53 -19.59 -3.51
CA LEU A 27 -23.57 -18.49 -3.59
C LEU A 27 -22.19 -18.96 -4.07
N LEU A 28 -21.91 -18.74 -5.35
CA LEU A 28 -20.60 -19.03 -5.94
C LEU A 28 -19.53 -18.05 -5.46
N CYS A 29 -18.53 -18.56 -4.75
CA CYS A 29 -17.37 -17.78 -4.33
C CYS A 29 -16.51 -17.34 -5.52
N PRO A 30 -15.98 -16.11 -5.51
CA PRO A 30 -15.10 -15.65 -6.57
C PRO A 30 -13.80 -16.47 -6.56
N SER A 31 -13.32 -16.85 -7.75
CA SER A 31 -12.05 -17.56 -7.87
C SER A 31 -10.87 -16.69 -7.43
N ALA A 32 -9.79 -17.32 -6.98
CA ALA A 32 -8.53 -16.65 -6.62
C ALA A 32 -8.07 -15.65 -7.70
N SER A 33 -8.12 -16.05 -8.98
CA SER A 33 -7.74 -15.19 -10.11
C SER A 33 -8.64 -13.97 -10.24
N ARG A 34 -9.95 -14.11 -9.94
CA ARG A 34 -10.89 -12.97 -9.97
C ARG A 34 -10.64 -11.99 -8.83
N ILE A 35 -10.31 -12.50 -7.63
CA ILE A 35 -9.93 -11.67 -6.47
C ILE A 35 -8.65 -10.88 -6.77
N LEU A 36 -7.57 -11.58 -7.15
CA LEU A 36 -6.28 -10.96 -7.47
C LEU A 36 -6.37 -10.03 -8.69
N GLY A 37 -7.13 -10.42 -9.71
CA GLY A 37 -7.39 -9.59 -10.89
C GLY A 37 -8.12 -8.30 -10.54
N THR A 38 -9.09 -8.35 -9.61
CA THR A 38 -9.77 -7.14 -9.12
C THR A 38 -8.81 -6.24 -8.34
N PHE A 39 -7.93 -6.82 -7.51
CA PHE A 39 -6.90 -6.04 -6.82
C PHE A 39 -5.94 -5.35 -7.80
N ALA A 40 -5.54 -6.06 -8.85
CA ALA A 40 -4.62 -5.52 -9.86
C ALA A 40 -5.30 -4.39 -10.65
N LEU A 41 -6.55 -4.59 -11.07
CA LEU A 41 -7.33 -3.62 -11.81
C LEU A 41 -7.56 -2.34 -10.98
N VAL A 42 -8.00 -2.47 -9.73
CA VAL A 42 -8.24 -1.31 -8.85
C VAL A 42 -6.94 -0.55 -8.62
N ASN A 43 -5.83 -1.25 -8.35
CA ASN A 43 -4.52 -0.60 -8.19
C ASN A 43 -4.08 0.15 -9.45
N ALA A 44 -4.25 -0.44 -10.64
CA ALA A 44 -3.91 0.21 -11.90
C ALA A 44 -4.75 1.47 -12.12
N LEU A 45 -6.07 1.39 -11.91
CA LEU A 45 -6.98 2.53 -12.05
C LEU A 45 -6.65 3.65 -11.07
N VAL A 46 -6.46 3.32 -9.79
CA VAL A 46 -6.10 4.31 -8.76
C VAL A 46 -4.75 4.94 -9.05
N THR A 47 -3.77 4.17 -9.56
CA THR A 47 -2.46 4.70 -9.95
C THR A 47 -2.58 5.66 -11.12
N ALA A 48 -3.33 5.30 -12.17
CA ALA A 48 -3.56 6.19 -13.31
C ALA A 48 -4.28 7.49 -12.88
N LEU A 49 -5.32 7.37 -12.05
CA LEU A 49 -6.07 8.50 -11.51
C LEU A 49 -5.26 9.31 -10.49
N SER A 50 -4.27 8.71 -9.82
CA SER A 50 -3.40 9.44 -8.90
C SER A 50 -2.60 10.53 -9.60
N ILE A 51 -2.32 10.42 -10.89
CA ILE A 51 -1.56 11.43 -11.65
C ILE A 51 -2.32 12.76 -11.70
N PRO A 52 -3.56 12.85 -12.23
CA PRO A 52 -4.31 14.10 -12.19
C PRO A 52 -4.72 14.50 -10.77
N PHE A 53 -5.19 13.56 -9.93
CA PHE A 53 -5.66 13.89 -8.57
C PHE A 53 -4.51 14.23 -7.60
N GLY A 54 -3.28 13.82 -7.90
CA GLY A 54 -2.09 14.21 -7.17
C GLY A 54 -1.49 15.53 -7.66
N ASN A 55 -1.98 16.08 -8.77
CA ASN A 55 -1.53 17.35 -9.33
C ASN A 55 -2.35 18.50 -8.73
N ARG A 56 -1.68 19.37 -7.96
CA ARG A 56 -2.33 20.54 -7.35
C ARG A 56 -2.97 21.50 -8.36
N VAL A 57 -2.33 21.77 -9.49
CA VAL A 57 -2.87 22.67 -10.53
C VAL A 57 -4.18 22.12 -11.10
N PHE A 58 -4.23 20.81 -11.35
CA PHE A 58 -5.46 20.14 -11.80
C PHE A 58 -6.57 20.22 -10.75
N LEU A 59 -6.25 19.99 -9.47
CA LEU A 59 -7.24 20.12 -8.39
C LEU A 59 -7.71 21.57 -8.18
N ASN A 60 -6.81 22.55 -8.31
CA ASN A 60 -7.15 23.97 -8.27
C ASN A 60 -8.11 24.35 -9.39
N TRP A 61 -7.90 23.80 -10.58
CA TRP A 61 -8.82 23.96 -11.68
C TRP A 61 -10.17 23.29 -11.40
N LEU A 62 -10.17 22.04 -10.96
CA LEU A 62 -11.38 21.26 -10.67
C LEU A 62 -12.23 21.86 -9.55
N THR A 63 -11.60 22.46 -8.53
CA THR A 63 -12.27 23.09 -7.38
C THR A 63 -12.62 24.56 -7.63
N HIS A 64 -12.51 25.06 -8.87
CA HIS A 64 -12.73 26.46 -9.23
C HIS A 64 -11.93 27.44 -8.35
N ARG A 65 -10.68 27.08 -8.05
CA ARG A 65 -9.75 27.85 -7.22
C ARG A 65 -10.31 28.14 -5.82
N ARG A 66 -11.17 27.28 -5.26
CA ARG A 66 -11.67 27.47 -3.88
C ARG A 66 -10.72 26.88 -2.84
N PHE A 67 -10.09 25.75 -3.16
CA PHE A 67 -9.16 25.03 -2.29
C PHE A 67 -7.75 25.09 -2.85
N PHE A 68 -6.74 24.75 -2.04
CA PHE A 68 -5.34 24.44 -2.44
C PHE A 68 -4.56 25.56 -3.15
N LYS A 69 -4.82 26.82 -2.78
CA LYS A 69 -4.25 28.01 -3.43
C LYS A 69 -2.80 28.29 -3.09
N ASN A 70 -2.40 28.03 -1.85
CA ASN A 70 -1.09 28.44 -1.35
C ASN A 70 -0.09 27.35 -1.68
N PRO A 71 0.96 27.60 -2.49
CA PRO A 71 1.91 26.58 -2.87
C PRO A 71 2.99 26.24 -1.83
N ASP A 72 3.07 27.07 -0.78
CA ASP A 72 4.03 26.99 0.31
C ASP A 72 3.38 26.52 1.63
N SER A 73 2.22 25.86 1.56
CA SER A 73 1.56 25.38 2.76
C SER A 73 2.34 24.25 3.43
N VAL A 74 2.46 24.35 4.75
CA VAL A 74 3.11 23.36 5.62
C VAL A 74 2.14 22.21 5.98
N ASP A 75 0.90 22.28 5.50
CA ASP A 75 -0.17 21.33 5.83
C ASP A 75 0.18 19.89 5.44
N HIS A 76 1.05 19.70 4.44
CA HIS A 76 1.54 18.39 4.00
C HIS A 76 2.19 17.57 5.13
N ARG A 77 2.64 18.22 6.21
CA ARG A 77 3.21 17.55 7.40
C ARG A 77 2.20 16.71 8.18
N TRP A 78 0.90 16.99 8.05
CA TRP A 78 -0.16 16.27 8.78
C TRP A 78 -1.13 15.50 7.88
N THR A 79 -1.20 15.79 6.58
CA THR A 79 -2.13 15.11 5.67
C THR A 79 -1.90 13.63 5.49
N TRP A 80 -0.69 13.14 5.77
CA TRP A 80 -0.41 11.71 5.77
C TRP A 80 -1.23 10.99 6.84
N ILE A 81 -1.51 11.62 7.99
CA ILE A 81 -2.38 11.04 9.05
C ILE A 81 -3.79 10.86 8.52
N ILE A 82 -4.32 11.86 7.81
CA ILE A 82 -5.64 11.77 7.18
C ILE A 82 -5.65 10.65 6.14
N THR A 83 -4.58 10.54 5.34
CA THR A 83 -4.43 9.46 4.36
C THR A 83 -4.44 8.09 5.02
N VAL A 84 -3.68 7.88 6.10
CA VAL A 84 -3.68 6.63 6.88
C VAL A 84 -5.07 6.35 7.43
N GLY A 85 -5.71 7.35 8.04
CA GLY A 85 -7.07 7.23 8.58
C GLY A 85 -8.10 6.83 7.53
N LEU A 86 -8.03 7.41 6.33
CA LEU A 86 -8.89 7.04 5.20
C LEU A 86 -8.63 5.61 4.72
N GLN A 87 -7.38 5.18 4.61
CA GLN A 87 -7.06 3.80 4.21
C GLN A 87 -7.57 2.78 5.23
N LEU A 88 -7.37 3.04 6.52
CA LEU A 88 -7.90 2.19 7.60
C LEU A 88 -9.43 2.21 7.63
N SER A 89 -10.05 3.36 7.43
CA SER A 89 -11.52 3.49 7.34
C SER A 89 -12.09 2.71 6.17
N ALA A 90 -11.41 2.73 5.01
CA ALA A 90 -11.80 1.94 3.85
C ALA A 90 -11.74 0.43 4.15
N ASN A 91 -10.67 -0.02 4.82
CA ASN A 91 -10.53 -1.41 5.23
C ASN A 91 -11.60 -1.83 6.26
N ALA A 92 -11.88 -0.97 7.24
CA ALA A 92 -12.91 -1.20 8.26
C ALA A 92 -14.32 -1.23 7.64
N LEU A 93 -14.62 -0.32 6.72
CA LEU A 93 -15.89 -0.28 6.00
C LEU A 93 -16.11 -1.54 5.16
N VAL A 94 -15.07 -2.02 4.48
CA VAL A 94 -15.15 -3.31 3.76
C VAL A 94 -15.43 -4.45 4.74
N GLY A 95 -14.76 -4.49 5.89
CA GLY A 95 -15.05 -5.50 6.91
C GLY A 95 -16.46 -5.41 7.49
N TYR A 96 -16.99 -4.20 7.68
CA TYR A 96 -18.37 -3.98 8.08
C TYR A 96 -19.37 -4.51 7.03
N ILE A 97 -19.10 -4.25 5.74
CA ILE A 97 -19.93 -4.78 4.63
C ILE A 97 -19.90 -6.31 4.62
N PHE A 98 -18.77 -6.94 4.93
CA PHE A 98 -18.67 -8.40 4.98
C PHE A 98 -19.57 -8.98 6.06
N GLN A 99 -19.52 -8.43 7.27
CA GLN A 99 -20.37 -8.88 8.38
C GLN A 99 -21.88 -8.67 8.13
N ARG A 100 -22.24 -7.62 7.36
CA ARG A 100 -23.64 -7.27 7.08
C ARG A 100 -24.17 -7.82 5.75
N SER A 101 -23.37 -8.56 5.00
CA SER A 101 -23.81 -9.13 3.72
C SER A 101 -24.75 -10.31 3.95
N PRO A 102 -26.03 -10.26 3.52
CA PRO A 102 -26.96 -11.37 3.69
C PRO A 102 -26.44 -12.63 3.00
N GLY A 103 -26.64 -13.80 3.64
CA GLY A 103 -26.20 -15.09 3.11
C GLY A 103 -24.71 -15.38 3.31
N TYR A 104 -24.00 -14.63 4.17
CA TYR A 104 -22.62 -14.89 4.54
C TYR A 104 -22.46 -15.08 6.05
N ASN A 105 -21.61 -16.01 6.44
CA ASN A 105 -21.11 -16.19 7.80
C ASN A 105 -19.72 -15.55 7.88
N ALA A 106 -19.57 -14.61 8.83
CA ALA A 106 -18.35 -13.83 9.03
C ALA A 106 -18.02 -13.80 10.53
N ASN A 107 -17.02 -14.57 10.96
CA ASN A 107 -16.65 -14.74 12.38
C ASN A 107 -15.34 -14.02 12.76
N PHE A 108 -15.06 -12.86 12.17
CA PHE A 108 -13.93 -11.99 12.53
C PHE A 108 -14.41 -10.73 13.26
N LYS A 109 -13.51 -10.09 14.00
CA LYS A 109 -13.68 -8.71 14.48
C LYS A 109 -13.25 -7.74 13.38
N ILE A 110 -13.98 -6.63 13.18
CA ILE A 110 -13.71 -5.67 12.09
C ILE A 110 -12.24 -5.22 12.06
N TRP A 111 -11.62 -5.00 13.23
CA TRP A 111 -10.22 -4.58 13.30
C TRP A 111 -9.23 -5.63 12.79
N GLU A 112 -9.53 -6.94 12.91
CA GLU A 112 -8.68 -8.02 12.41
C GLU A 112 -8.59 -7.94 10.90
N LEU A 113 -9.74 -7.80 10.24
CA LEU A 113 -9.81 -7.68 8.79
C LEU A 113 -9.31 -6.31 8.30
N MET A 114 -9.52 -5.26 9.10
CA MET A 114 -8.97 -3.93 8.83
C MET A 114 -7.44 -3.97 8.75
N LEU A 115 -6.78 -4.57 9.74
CA LEU A 115 -5.33 -4.76 9.77
C LEU A 115 -4.89 -5.74 8.69
N PHE A 116 -5.60 -6.83 8.48
CA PHE A 116 -5.31 -7.79 7.41
C PHE A 116 -5.22 -7.12 6.04
N PHE A 117 -6.11 -6.17 5.74
CA PHE A 117 -6.08 -5.45 4.47
C PHE A 117 -4.97 -4.40 4.33
N THR A 118 -4.16 -4.14 5.37
CA THR A 118 -2.97 -3.27 5.26
C THR A 118 -1.85 -3.95 4.46
N VAL A 119 -1.81 -5.27 4.41
CA VAL A 119 -0.83 -6.04 3.61
C VAL A 119 -1.13 -6.02 2.09
N ARG A 120 -2.15 -5.27 1.66
CA ARG A 120 -2.50 -5.21 0.23
C ARG A 120 -1.47 -4.37 -0.53
N PRO A 121 -0.98 -4.85 -1.68
CA PRO A 121 -0.04 -4.09 -2.50
C PRO A 121 -0.72 -2.83 -3.04
N ARG A 122 -0.01 -1.69 -2.97
CA ARG A 122 -0.47 -0.39 -3.46
C ARG A 122 0.62 0.25 -4.34
N LEU A 123 0.21 0.82 -5.48
CA LEU A 123 1.12 1.36 -6.50
C LEU A 123 1.10 2.89 -6.62
N SER A 124 0.05 3.56 -6.13
CA SER A 124 -0.15 5.00 -6.35
C SER A 124 0.96 5.88 -5.76
N TRP A 125 1.46 5.53 -4.57
CA TRP A 125 2.55 6.27 -3.92
C TRP A 125 3.85 6.23 -4.74
N ILE A 126 4.10 5.13 -5.46
CA ILE A 126 5.29 4.95 -6.32
C ILE A 126 5.22 5.90 -7.50
N ALA A 127 4.08 5.92 -8.21
CA ALA A 127 3.88 6.80 -9.35
C ALA A 127 4.05 8.28 -8.95
N LEU A 128 3.45 8.68 -7.83
CA LEU A 128 3.57 10.03 -7.30
C LEU A 128 5.00 10.37 -6.87
N THR A 129 5.70 9.45 -6.22
CA THR A 129 7.11 9.65 -5.83
C THR A 129 8.00 9.83 -7.04
N VAL A 130 7.84 9.01 -8.08
CA VAL A 130 8.59 9.15 -9.34
C VAL A 130 8.30 10.50 -9.99
N LEU A 131 7.04 10.95 -10.04
CA LEU A 131 6.68 12.26 -10.56
C LEU A 131 7.30 13.39 -9.72
N GLY A 132 7.20 13.34 -8.40
CA GLY A 132 7.80 14.34 -7.52
C GLY A 132 9.34 14.42 -7.66
N LEU A 133 10.01 13.29 -7.85
CA LEU A 133 11.45 13.24 -8.14
C LEU A 133 11.78 13.82 -9.52
N TYR A 134 10.99 13.47 -10.54
CA TYR A 134 11.14 14.01 -11.88
C TYR A 134 11.04 15.55 -11.88
N GLU A 135 10.05 16.12 -11.19
CA GLU A 135 9.92 17.57 -11.05
C GLU A 135 11.11 18.23 -10.34
N ARG A 136 11.61 17.60 -9.27
CA ARG A 136 12.78 18.09 -8.54
C ARG A 136 14.00 18.15 -9.48
N SER A 137 14.22 17.10 -10.28
CA SER A 137 15.32 17.05 -11.25
C SER A 137 15.19 18.10 -12.35
N SER A 138 13.98 18.30 -12.89
CA SER A 138 13.69 19.27 -13.96
C SER A 138 13.91 20.70 -13.46
N THR A 139 13.37 21.02 -12.28
CA THR A 139 13.55 22.31 -11.60
C THR A 139 15.02 22.65 -11.39
N ARG A 140 15.83 21.67 -10.98
CA ARG A 140 17.28 21.84 -10.80
C ARG A 140 17.99 22.15 -12.11
N ARG A 141 17.66 21.43 -13.18
CA ARG A 141 18.22 21.68 -14.52
C ARG A 141 17.93 23.12 -14.97
N GLN A 142 16.71 23.59 -14.76
CA GLN A 142 16.31 24.95 -15.11
C GLN A 142 17.07 26.01 -14.26
N ARG A 143 17.19 25.80 -12.95
CA ARG A 143 17.97 26.69 -12.08
C ARG A 143 19.45 26.76 -12.48
N ARG A 144 20.07 25.67 -12.92
CA ARG A 144 21.47 25.67 -13.40
C ARG A 144 21.65 26.51 -14.66
N LEU A 145 20.69 26.46 -15.59
CA LEU A 145 20.73 27.26 -16.82
C LEU A 145 20.55 28.76 -16.53
N HIS A 146 19.65 29.12 -15.62
CA HIS A 146 19.39 30.53 -15.28
C HIS A 146 20.34 31.14 -14.24
N LYS A 147 21.18 30.35 -13.54
CA LYS A 147 22.17 30.89 -12.58
C LYS A 147 23.18 31.85 -13.22
N THR A 148 23.31 31.82 -14.54
CA THR A 148 24.15 32.71 -15.36
C THR A 148 23.55 34.11 -15.54
N GLU A 149 22.28 34.31 -15.19
CA GLU A 149 21.52 35.55 -15.38
C GLU A 149 21.08 36.09 -13.99
N ASN A 150 21.08 37.42 -13.78
CA ASN A 150 20.87 38.05 -12.47
C ASN A 150 19.60 37.52 -11.75
N SER A 151 19.81 36.63 -10.76
CA SER A 151 18.83 35.63 -10.28
C SER A 151 17.95 36.07 -9.10
N LYS A 152 17.88 37.37 -8.76
CA LYS A 152 17.22 37.79 -7.51
C LYS A 152 15.68 37.77 -7.52
N ASP A 153 15.04 37.73 -8.70
CA ASP A 153 13.56 37.88 -8.79
C ASP A 153 12.83 36.71 -9.46
N GLN A 154 13.45 35.54 -9.63
CA GLN A 154 12.75 34.41 -10.27
C GLN A 154 11.74 33.74 -9.32
N PRO A 155 10.46 33.60 -9.72
CA PRO A 155 9.46 32.91 -8.91
C PRO A 155 9.86 31.44 -8.70
N ILE A 156 9.59 30.92 -7.49
CA ILE A 156 9.87 29.53 -7.15
C ILE A 156 9.07 28.62 -8.10
N PRO A 157 9.72 27.67 -8.78
CA PRO A 157 9.02 26.75 -9.68
C PRO A 157 8.00 25.92 -8.90
N ASP A 158 6.75 25.99 -9.34
CA ASP A 158 5.65 25.19 -8.79
C ASP A 158 5.95 23.69 -8.95
N ARG A 159 5.74 22.91 -7.89
CA ARG A 159 5.91 21.45 -7.85
C ARG A 159 4.58 20.77 -7.58
N PRO A 160 3.69 20.66 -8.59
CA PRO A 160 2.31 20.24 -8.40
C PRO A 160 2.13 18.84 -7.79
N TRP A 161 3.10 17.94 -7.85
CA TRP A 161 2.99 16.59 -7.24
C TRP A 161 3.76 16.44 -5.92
N GLY A 162 4.54 17.45 -5.50
CA GLY A 162 5.48 17.34 -4.39
C GLY A 162 4.84 16.94 -3.05
N SER A 163 3.76 17.61 -2.64
CA SER A 163 3.05 17.28 -1.39
C SER A 163 2.35 15.94 -1.45
N ALA A 164 1.66 15.65 -2.56
CA ALA A 164 0.98 14.38 -2.75
C ALA A 164 1.96 13.22 -2.61
N ALA A 165 3.11 13.32 -3.28
CA ALA A 165 4.18 12.34 -3.20
C ALA A 165 4.65 12.11 -1.76
N LYS A 166 5.02 13.18 -1.04
CA LYS A 166 5.46 13.09 0.36
C LYS A 166 4.38 12.49 1.25
N SER A 167 3.17 13.06 1.22
CA SER A 167 2.04 12.62 2.06
C SER A 167 1.70 11.15 1.83
N GLN A 168 1.75 10.67 0.58
CA GLN A 168 1.51 9.26 0.27
C GLN A 168 2.67 8.36 0.72
N ALA A 169 3.93 8.80 0.56
CA ALA A 169 5.09 8.06 1.05
C ALA A 169 5.03 7.86 2.57
N PHE A 170 4.81 8.92 3.36
CA PHE A 170 4.65 8.84 4.81
C PHE A 170 3.49 7.91 5.23
N ALA A 171 2.35 8.04 4.55
CA ALA A 171 1.20 7.18 4.82
C ALA A 171 1.49 5.71 4.50
N GLU A 172 2.28 5.45 3.46
CA GLU A 172 2.72 4.10 3.11
C GLU A 172 3.61 3.52 4.21
N VAL A 173 4.63 4.25 4.69
CA VAL A 173 5.51 3.80 5.81
C VAL A 173 4.67 3.37 7.01
N ALA A 174 3.72 4.21 7.43
CA ALA A 174 2.85 3.92 8.57
C ALA A 174 2.01 2.64 8.36
N LEU A 175 1.49 2.44 7.15
CA LEU A 175 0.69 1.27 6.80
C LEU A 175 1.55 0.01 6.63
N GLN A 176 2.80 0.13 6.18
CA GLN A 176 3.77 -0.96 6.15
C GLN A 176 4.15 -1.41 7.56
N ILE A 177 4.33 -0.48 8.52
CA ILE A 177 4.53 -0.81 9.94
C ILE A 177 3.33 -1.62 10.47
N MET A 178 2.10 -1.22 10.16
CA MET A 178 0.91 -1.99 10.53
C MET A 178 0.86 -3.36 9.85
N ALA A 179 1.27 -3.46 8.58
CA ALA A 179 1.35 -4.71 7.82
C ALA A 179 2.34 -5.71 8.43
N LEU A 180 3.40 -5.25 9.11
CA LEU A 180 4.36 -6.13 9.82
C LEU A 180 3.66 -7.00 10.87
N TYR A 181 2.59 -6.54 11.52
CA TYR A 181 1.83 -7.36 12.47
C TYR A 181 1.24 -8.61 11.81
N VAL A 182 0.62 -8.44 10.64
CA VAL A 182 -0.05 -9.52 9.89
C VAL A 182 0.99 -10.48 9.31
N MET A 183 2.05 -9.93 8.68
CA MET A 183 3.13 -10.73 8.13
C MET A 183 3.89 -11.48 9.23
N GLY A 184 4.20 -10.81 10.35
CA GLY A 184 4.85 -11.40 11.51
C GLY A 184 4.01 -12.53 12.15
N THR A 185 2.70 -12.34 12.28
CA THR A 185 1.78 -13.40 12.76
C THR A 185 1.81 -14.62 11.83
N THR A 186 1.80 -14.40 10.52
CA THR A 186 1.89 -15.47 9.52
C THR A 186 3.22 -16.23 9.62
N VAL A 187 4.34 -15.51 9.73
CA VAL A 187 5.68 -16.11 9.89
C VAL A 187 5.79 -16.87 11.21
N HIS A 188 5.31 -16.30 12.31
CA HIS A 188 5.33 -16.95 13.61
C HIS A 188 4.55 -18.27 13.58
N PHE A 189 3.36 -18.26 12.98
CA PHE A 189 2.55 -19.45 12.80
C PHE A 189 3.28 -20.52 11.96
N GLY A 190 3.85 -20.12 10.81
CA GLY A 190 4.59 -21.05 9.95
C GLY A 190 5.84 -21.63 10.65
N ALA A 191 6.53 -20.82 11.45
CA ALA A 191 7.70 -21.26 12.22
C ALA A 191 7.33 -22.28 13.31
N ARG A 192 6.26 -22.00 14.06
CA ARG A 192 5.72 -22.91 15.10
C ARG A 192 5.35 -24.29 14.53
N HIS A 193 4.80 -24.33 13.32
CA HIS A 193 4.39 -25.57 12.66
C HIS A 193 5.49 -26.22 11.80
N GLY A 194 6.70 -25.63 11.77
CA GLY A 194 7.83 -26.20 11.02
C GLY A 194 7.74 -26.04 9.50
N TYR A 195 6.92 -25.12 8.99
CA TYR A 195 6.69 -24.87 7.57
C TYR A 195 7.85 -24.20 6.84
N TYR A 196 8.94 -23.87 7.56
CA TYR A 196 10.19 -23.35 6.97
C TYR A 196 11.34 -24.38 7.01
N LYS A 197 11.13 -25.58 7.56
CA LYS A 197 12.18 -26.60 7.71
C LYS A 197 12.24 -27.49 6.46
N LEU A 198 13.03 -27.10 5.46
CA LEU A 198 13.10 -27.75 4.12
C LEU A 198 13.27 -29.28 4.12
N LYS A 199 13.90 -29.85 5.15
CA LYS A 199 14.18 -31.30 5.23
C LYS A 199 13.03 -32.11 5.86
N THR A 200 12.01 -31.48 6.45
CA THR A 200 10.92 -32.19 7.12
C THR A 200 9.86 -32.68 6.12
N THR A 201 9.17 -33.77 6.48
CA THR A 201 8.01 -34.27 5.74
C THR A 201 6.90 -33.22 5.70
N THR A 202 6.71 -32.48 6.80
CA THR A 202 5.76 -31.37 6.91
C THR A 202 5.94 -30.33 5.80
N TYR A 203 7.18 -29.87 5.56
CA TYR A 203 7.46 -28.91 4.49
C TYR A 203 7.10 -29.48 3.11
N LYS A 204 7.52 -30.71 2.83
CA LYS A 204 7.30 -31.37 1.53
C LYS A 204 5.83 -31.66 1.25
N SER A 205 5.00 -31.81 2.29
CA SER A 205 3.56 -32.04 2.15
C SER A 205 2.74 -30.76 1.98
N LEU A 206 3.33 -29.57 2.13
CA LEU A 206 2.58 -28.33 2.03
C LEU A 206 2.11 -28.08 0.59
N PRO A 207 0.87 -27.59 0.40
CA PRO A 207 0.43 -27.16 -0.92
C PRO A 207 1.23 -25.93 -1.38
N LEU A 208 1.39 -25.77 -2.70
CA LEU A 208 2.09 -24.62 -3.29
C LEU A 208 1.56 -23.27 -2.78
N SER A 209 0.25 -23.15 -2.59
CA SER A 209 -0.40 -21.94 -2.05
C SER A 209 0.10 -21.58 -0.64
N ALA A 210 0.34 -22.58 0.21
CA ALA A 210 0.91 -22.36 1.54
C ALA A 210 2.36 -21.90 1.43
N HIS A 211 3.16 -22.52 0.57
CA HIS A 211 4.53 -22.05 0.31
C HIS A 211 4.56 -20.59 -0.13
N LEU A 212 3.68 -20.19 -1.05
CA LEU A 212 3.56 -18.79 -1.49
C LEU A 212 3.18 -17.86 -0.32
N MET A 213 2.18 -18.21 0.47
CA MET A 213 1.74 -17.37 1.60
C MET A 213 2.86 -17.17 2.63
N TYR A 214 3.48 -18.27 3.09
CA TYR A 214 4.51 -18.23 4.12
C TYR A 214 5.83 -17.63 3.63
N SER A 215 6.21 -17.87 2.38
CA SER A 215 7.42 -17.26 1.78
C SER A 215 7.22 -15.77 1.52
N GLY A 216 6.06 -15.34 1.01
CA GLY A 216 5.70 -13.94 0.85
C GLY A 216 5.75 -13.19 2.18
N ALA A 217 5.16 -13.74 3.24
CA ALA A 217 5.20 -13.14 4.57
C ALA A 217 6.62 -13.05 5.14
N MET A 218 7.43 -14.11 4.99
CA MET A 218 8.82 -14.11 5.47
C MET A 218 9.69 -13.13 4.69
N PHE A 219 9.56 -13.11 3.36
CA PHE A 219 10.28 -12.17 2.51
C PHE A 219 9.89 -10.72 2.84
N TYR A 220 8.60 -10.45 3.05
CA TYR A 220 8.13 -9.14 3.50
C TYR A 220 8.75 -8.77 4.85
N LEU A 221 8.78 -9.67 5.83
CA LEU A 221 9.30 -9.37 7.17
C LEU A 221 10.80 -9.05 7.13
N VAL A 222 11.60 -9.83 6.41
CA VAL A 222 13.05 -9.62 6.33
C VAL A 222 13.38 -8.34 5.55
N SER A 223 12.81 -8.18 4.36
CA SER A 223 13.10 -7.02 3.51
C SER A 223 12.42 -5.75 4.01
N GLY A 224 11.15 -5.84 4.41
CA GLY A 224 10.32 -4.74 4.88
C GLY A 224 10.86 -4.12 6.16
N CYS A 225 11.37 -4.88 7.13
CA CYS A 225 11.97 -4.30 8.33
C CYS A 225 13.21 -3.44 8.00
N LEU A 226 14.06 -3.88 7.07
CA LEU A 226 15.23 -3.11 6.63
C LEU A 226 14.82 -1.84 5.88
N ILE A 227 13.82 -1.96 5.01
CA ILE A 227 13.28 -0.85 4.22
C ILE A 227 12.61 0.19 5.11
N ILE A 228 11.74 -0.22 6.04
CA ILE A 228 11.09 0.67 7.01
C ILE A 228 12.12 1.35 7.90
N PHE A 229 13.17 0.64 8.32
CA PHE A 229 14.25 1.26 9.09
C PHE A 229 14.95 2.36 8.28
N TYR A 230 15.30 2.07 7.03
CA TYR A 230 15.88 3.06 6.13
C TYR A 230 14.95 4.27 5.90
N GLU A 231 13.65 4.03 5.71
CA GLU A 231 12.62 5.07 5.59
C GLU A 231 12.57 5.95 6.83
N LEU A 232 12.45 5.35 8.02
CA LEU A 232 12.42 6.09 9.28
C LEU A 232 13.69 6.93 9.45
N CYS A 233 14.87 6.39 9.14
CA CYS A 233 16.12 7.17 9.16
C CYS A 233 16.09 8.33 8.16
N GLY A 234 15.65 8.10 6.92
CA GLY A 234 15.53 9.14 5.90
C GLY A 234 14.57 10.25 6.31
N LEU A 235 13.42 9.88 6.88
CA LEU A 235 12.42 10.82 7.39
C LEU A 235 12.93 11.62 8.58
N LEU A 236 13.65 10.99 9.51
CA LEU A 236 14.26 11.66 10.66
C LEU A 236 15.35 12.66 10.21
N MET A 237 16.13 12.31 9.19
CA MET A 237 17.11 13.23 8.61
C MET A 237 16.43 14.40 7.89
N GLU A 238 15.38 14.15 7.09
CA GLU A 238 14.63 15.22 6.41
C GLU A 238 13.99 16.19 7.41
N TYR A 239 13.47 15.70 8.54
CA TYR A 239 12.92 16.55 9.60
C TYR A 239 13.99 17.30 10.41
N GLY A 240 15.22 16.78 10.50
CA GLY A 240 16.33 17.42 11.20
C GLY A 240 17.05 18.48 10.38
N ASP A 241 17.15 18.28 9.06
CA ASP A 241 18.01 19.04 8.16
C ASP A 241 17.36 20.33 7.59
N GLU A 242 16.12 20.65 7.99
CA GLU A 242 15.51 21.97 7.71
C GLU A 242 16.32 23.15 8.29
N THR A 243 17.38 22.90 9.06
CA THR A 243 18.22 23.92 9.70
C THR A 243 19.52 24.26 8.96
N HIS A 244 19.96 23.53 7.93
CA HIS A 244 21.22 23.84 7.23
C HIS A 244 21.17 23.59 5.71
N GLU A 245 20.79 24.62 4.94
CA GLU A 245 20.69 24.58 3.48
C GLU A 245 22.09 24.53 2.81
N SER A 246 22.67 23.32 2.74
CA SER A 246 23.93 23.01 2.05
C SER A 246 23.66 22.57 0.60
N ARG A 247 24.04 23.42 -0.36
CA ARG A 247 23.65 23.36 -1.79
C ARG A 247 24.36 22.28 -2.63
N ASN A 248 25.28 21.49 -2.04
CA ASN A 248 26.17 20.57 -2.78
C ASN A 248 25.90 19.06 -2.55
N GLU A 249 25.17 18.64 -1.51
CA GLU A 249 24.85 17.21 -1.26
C GLU A 249 23.59 16.70 -2.01
N GLU A 250 22.93 17.59 -2.75
CA GLU A 250 21.61 17.36 -3.29
C GLU A 250 21.53 16.36 -4.47
N ASP A 251 22.61 16.15 -5.23
CA ASP A 251 22.63 15.28 -6.42
C ASP A 251 22.77 13.79 -6.07
N GLU A 252 23.55 13.46 -5.04
CA GLU A 252 23.73 12.07 -4.57
C GLU A 252 22.43 11.52 -3.96
N HIS A 253 21.67 12.40 -3.29
CA HIS A 253 20.42 12.04 -2.63
C HIS A 253 19.30 11.59 -3.60
N SER A 254 19.22 12.14 -4.81
CA SER A 254 18.16 11.76 -5.78
C SER A 254 18.34 10.36 -6.35
N GLY A 255 19.59 9.93 -6.61
CA GLY A 255 19.89 8.56 -7.04
C GLY A 255 19.55 7.54 -5.96
N SER A 256 19.85 7.87 -4.70
CA SER A 256 19.52 7.04 -3.54
C SER A 256 18.01 6.87 -3.37
N ILE A 257 17.21 7.94 -3.47
CA ILE A 257 15.74 7.84 -3.37
C ILE A 257 15.17 6.98 -4.51
N LEU A 258 15.67 7.13 -5.75
CA LEU A 258 15.17 6.33 -6.88
C LEU A 258 15.48 4.84 -6.68
N LEU A 259 16.72 4.50 -6.31
CA LEU A 259 17.10 3.13 -5.96
C LEU A 259 16.22 2.57 -4.85
N PHE A 260 15.96 3.38 -3.82
CA PHE A 260 15.07 3.03 -2.73
C PHE A 260 13.65 2.72 -3.21
N VAL A 261 13.05 3.56 -4.06
CA VAL A 261 11.71 3.31 -4.63
C VAL A 261 11.69 1.99 -5.41
N TRP A 262 12.74 1.70 -6.18
CA TRP A 262 12.89 0.43 -6.90
C TRP A 262 13.01 -0.77 -5.96
N VAL A 263 13.80 -0.67 -4.90
CA VAL A 263 13.96 -1.73 -3.89
C VAL A 263 12.66 -1.97 -3.15
N ASN A 264 11.96 -0.92 -2.71
CA ASN A 264 10.66 -1.04 -2.05
C ASN A 264 9.63 -1.70 -2.99
N LEU A 265 9.51 -1.24 -4.24
CA LEU A 265 8.67 -1.86 -5.27
C LEU A 265 9.00 -3.34 -5.49
N THR A 266 10.28 -3.71 -5.51
CA THR A 266 10.68 -5.09 -5.80
C THR A 266 10.52 -6.00 -4.58
N CYS A 267 10.68 -5.47 -3.37
CA CYS A 267 10.66 -6.26 -2.16
C CYS A 267 9.27 -6.32 -1.52
N THR A 268 8.79 -5.22 -0.92
CA THR A 268 7.55 -5.22 -0.12
C THR A 268 6.30 -5.40 -0.98
N TRP A 269 6.27 -4.77 -2.16
CA TRP A 269 5.13 -4.85 -3.07
C TRP A 269 5.01 -6.26 -3.70
N MET A 270 6.11 -6.84 -4.19
CA MET A 270 6.11 -8.23 -4.67
C MET A 270 5.80 -9.22 -3.56
N ALA A 271 6.39 -9.06 -2.37
CA ALA A 271 6.14 -9.92 -1.22
C ALA A 271 4.64 -9.93 -0.84
N SER A 272 4.00 -8.75 -0.88
CA SER A 272 2.56 -8.60 -0.66
C SER A 272 1.73 -9.35 -1.69
N TRP A 273 2.10 -9.28 -2.98
CA TRP A 273 1.44 -10.05 -4.03
C TRP A 273 1.61 -11.55 -3.86
N ILE A 274 2.82 -12.01 -3.55
CA ILE A 274 3.12 -13.43 -3.30
C ILE A 274 2.31 -13.94 -2.10
N PHE A 275 2.27 -13.16 -1.02
CA PHE A 275 1.46 -13.45 0.17
C PHE A 275 -0.02 -13.59 -0.20
N TRP A 276 -0.61 -12.58 -0.87
CA TRP A 276 -2.02 -12.61 -1.24
C TRP A 276 -2.36 -13.73 -2.21
N ALA A 277 -1.49 -14.01 -3.20
CA ALA A 277 -1.68 -15.10 -4.14
C ALA A 277 -1.69 -16.46 -3.44
N GLY A 278 -0.80 -16.65 -2.45
CA GLY A 278 -0.82 -17.82 -1.59
C GLY A 278 -2.07 -17.89 -0.72
N PHE A 279 -2.40 -16.82 -0.01
CA PHE A 279 -3.54 -16.75 0.89
C PHE A 279 -4.86 -17.07 0.21
N VAL A 280 -5.22 -16.38 -0.88
CA VAL A 280 -6.55 -16.58 -1.51
C VAL A 280 -6.72 -17.97 -2.11
N ARG A 281 -5.62 -18.57 -2.61
CA ARG A 281 -5.64 -19.94 -3.13
C ARG A 281 -5.66 -20.98 -2.02
N LEU A 282 -4.98 -20.70 -0.91
CA LEU A 282 -4.95 -21.58 0.25
C LEU A 282 -6.29 -21.58 0.98
N ALA A 283 -6.86 -20.39 1.26
CA ALA A 283 -8.12 -20.24 1.97
C ALA A 283 -9.30 -20.82 1.19
N GLY A 284 -9.30 -20.72 -0.14
CA GLY A 284 -10.36 -21.26 -0.99
C GLY A 284 -11.73 -20.75 -0.54
N ASN A 285 -12.66 -21.68 -0.27
CA ASN A 285 -14.03 -21.34 0.15
C ASN A 285 -14.11 -20.73 1.56
N GLN A 286 -13.06 -20.82 2.38
CA GLN A 286 -13.01 -20.15 3.69
C GLN A 286 -12.84 -18.63 3.58
N TYR A 287 -12.48 -18.13 2.40
CA TYR A 287 -12.41 -16.71 2.08
C TYR A 287 -13.23 -16.39 0.83
N CYS A 288 -14.50 -16.07 1.05
CA CYS A 288 -15.49 -15.80 0.02
C CYS A 288 -15.93 -14.32 0.11
N PRO A 289 -15.14 -13.36 -0.41
CA PRO A 289 -15.42 -11.94 -0.23
C PRO A 289 -16.73 -11.52 -0.93
N PRO A 290 -17.75 -11.03 -0.19
CA PRO A 290 -19.00 -10.57 -0.80
C PRO A 290 -18.79 -9.24 -1.53
N LYS A 291 -19.53 -9.02 -2.63
CA LYS A 291 -19.54 -7.73 -3.37
C LYS A 291 -18.14 -7.23 -3.73
N LEU A 292 -17.30 -8.10 -4.29
CA LEU A 292 -15.88 -7.83 -4.60
C LEU A 292 -15.63 -6.48 -5.31
N TYR A 293 -16.48 -6.12 -6.29
CA TYR A 293 -16.37 -4.84 -6.99
C TYR A 293 -16.62 -3.62 -6.10
N ALA A 294 -17.56 -3.70 -5.16
CA ALA A 294 -17.85 -2.60 -4.23
C ALA A 294 -16.65 -2.33 -3.32
N GLN A 295 -15.93 -3.37 -2.89
CA GLN A 295 -14.70 -3.23 -2.11
C GLN A 295 -13.63 -2.49 -2.90
N GLY A 296 -13.44 -2.88 -4.16
CA GLY A 296 -12.56 -2.20 -5.11
C GLY A 296 -12.87 -0.71 -5.22
N SER A 297 -14.15 -0.37 -5.38
CA SER A 297 -14.60 1.02 -5.45
C SER A 297 -14.35 1.80 -4.15
N ILE A 298 -14.60 1.19 -2.99
CA ILE A 298 -14.35 1.82 -1.68
C ILE A 298 -12.86 2.12 -1.52
N TRP A 299 -12.00 1.14 -1.78
CA TRP A 299 -10.55 1.33 -1.71
C TRP A 299 -10.06 2.39 -2.69
N GLY A 300 -10.60 2.38 -3.92
CA GLY A 300 -10.24 3.37 -4.92
C GLY A 300 -10.66 4.78 -4.54
N ALA A 301 -11.91 4.96 -4.10
CA ALA A 301 -12.44 6.27 -3.71
C ALA A 301 -11.68 6.87 -2.52
N PHE A 302 -11.46 6.09 -1.46
CA PHE A 302 -10.74 6.57 -0.27
C PHE A 302 -9.27 6.85 -0.55
N SER A 303 -8.63 6.05 -1.42
CA SER A 303 -7.26 6.32 -1.86
C SER A 303 -7.16 7.63 -2.64
N LEU A 304 -8.06 7.84 -3.62
CA LEU A 304 -8.07 9.07 -4.42
C LEU A 304 -8.38 10.31 -3.57
N PHE A 305 -9.27 10.18 -2.59
CA PHE A 305 -9.57 11.26 -1.67
C PHE A 305 -8.35 11.61 -0.79
N GLY A 306 -7.65 10.60 -0.26
CA GLY A 306 -6.39 10.81 0.48
C GLY A 306 -5.30 11.45 -0.38
N ILE A 307 -5.16 11.02 -1.64
CA ILE A 307 -4.23 11.62 -2.61
C ILE A 307 -4.58 13.08 -2.87
N ALA A 308 -5.85 13.40 -3.10
CA ALA A 308 -6.30 14.75 -3.37
C ALA A 308 -6.08 15.70 -2.19
N ILE A 309 -6.32 15.22 -0.95
CA ILE A 309 -6.00 15.95 0.27
C ILE A 309 -4.49 16.17 0.38
N GLY A 310 -3.69 15.12 0.12
CA GLY A 310 -2.23 15.22 0.13
C GLY A 310 -1.71 16.24 -0.87
N ALA A 311 -2.23 16.27 -2.10
CA ALA A 311 -1.87 17.27 -3.11
C ALA A 311 -2.24 18.69 -2.68
N GLY A 312 -3.38 18.82 -2.02
CA GLY A 312 -3.95 20.08 -1.61
C GLY A 312 -3.25 20.80 -0.46
N ALA A 313 -2.38 20.08 0.25
CA ALA A 313 -1.70 20.57 1.42
C ALA A 313 -0.26 21.07 1.17
N ALA A 314 0.15 21.15 -0.10
CA ALA A 314 1.24 22.05 -0.47
C ALA A 314 0.66 23.38 -0.89
#